data_AF-A0A2C8FAL3-F1
#
_entry.id   AF-A0A2C8FAL3-F1
#
_cell.length_a   1.000
_cell.length_b   1.000
_cell.length_c   1.000
_cell.angle_alpha   90.00
_cell.angle_beta   90.00
_cell.angle_gamma   90.00
#
_symmetry.space_group_name_H-M   'P 1'
#
loop_
_entity.id
_entity.type
_entity.pdbx_description
1 polymer ?
#
loop_
_entity_poly.entity_id
_entity_poly.type
_entity_poly.pdbx_seq_one_letter_code
_entity_poly.pdbx_strand_id
1 'polypeptide(L)'
;MSRFKSAVIVFVVLAGAIVTAVSFDYTHTYVEDRFHDALSEGQYKMGEPFSLDAFLEYYDWDEVCVVIHGQEHDLVNRARLPYELRTTDEDHWMLVFVKSYHVVAEISVSKTELLPPEELSKTCYERWEAIVELRDFGGTPRIRFVGD
;
A
#
# COMPACT_ATOMS: atom_id res chain seq x y z
N MET A 1 44.99 -11.87 11.65
CA MET A 1 44.26 -10.64 12.05
C MET A 1 43.25 -10.13 10.99
N SER A 2 43.30 -10.56 9.71
CA SER A 2 42.31 -10.11 8.70
C SER A 2 40.92 -10.78 8.80
N ARG A 3 40.84 -12.05 9.25
CA ARG A 3 39.57 -12.79 9.37
C ARG A 3 38.58 -12.17 10.36
N PHE A 4 39.06 -11.58 11.45
CA PHE A 4 38.21 -10.90 12.44
C PHE A 4 37.60 -9.61 11.89
N LYS A 5 38.34 -8.85 11.07
CA LYS A 5 37.82 -7.64 10.41
C LYS A 5 36.74 -7.97 9.39
N SER A 6 36.93 -9.04 8.61
CA SER A 6 35.91 -9.52 7.67
C SER A 6 34.64 -10.01 8.38
N ALA A 7 34.78 -10.72 9.51
CA ALA A 7 33.62 -11.19 10.27
C ALA A 7 32.78 -10.03 10.85
N VAL A 8 33.43 -8.97 11.34
CA VAL A 8 32.73 -7.78 11.85
C VAL A 8 31.99 -7.03 10.74
N ILE A 9 32.61 -6.88 9.56
CA ILE A 9 31.96 -6.22 8.42
C ILE A 9 30.74 -7.03 7.97
N VAL A 10 30.87 -8.35 7.84
CA VAL A 10 29.75 -9.23 7.47
C VAL A 10 28.63 -9.14 8.52
N PHE A 11 28.96 -9.14 9.80
CA PHE A 11 27.96 -9.03 10.87
C PHE A 11 27.22 -7.69 10.83
N VAL A 12 27.93 -6.57 10.63
CA VAL A 12 27.30 -5.25 10.52
C VAL A 12 26.41 -5.15 9.29
N VAL A 13 26.86 -5.67 8.14
CA VAL A 13 26.05 -5.71 6.90
C VAL A 13 24.81 -6.59 7.10
N LEU A 14 24.96 -7.77 7.72
CA LEU A 14 23.84 -8.68 7.96
C LEU A 14 22.85 -8.10 8.97
N ALA A 15 23.34 -7.52 10.07
CA ALA A 15 22.51 -6.85 11.06
C ALA A 15 21.77 -5.65 10.46
N GLY A 16 22.46 -4.85 9.63
CA GLY A 16 21.83 -3.77 8.86
C GLY A 16 20.71 -4.29 7.96
N ALA A 17 20.98 -5.36 7.19
CA ALA A 17 19.99 -5.99 6.32
C ALA A 17 18.77 -6.53 7.09
N ILE A 18 18.98 -7.16 8.25
CA ILE A 18 17.91 -7.68 9.12
C ILE A 18 17.07 -6.53 9.69
N VAL A 19 17.71 -5.48 10.24
CA VAL A 19 17.00 -4.32 10.80
C VAL A 19 16.16 -3.64 9.72
N THR A 20 16.71 -3.48 8.52
CA THR A 20 15.94 -2.96 7.40
C THR A 20 14.76 -3.86 7.08
N ALA A 21 14.98 -5.18 6.90
CA ALA A 21 13.92 -6.12 6.55
C ALA A 21 12.78 -6.17 7.59
N VAL A 22 13.11 -6.15 8.88
CA VAL A 22 12.10 -6.16 9.97
C VAL A 22 11.31 -4.85 10.01
N SER A 23 11.98 -3.71 9.81
CA SER A 23 11.29 -2.41 9.76
C SER A 23 10.35 -2.31 8.55
N PHE A 24 10.72 -2.96 7.44
CA PHE A 24 9.88 -3.05 6.24
C PHE A 24 8.63 -3.88 6.48
N ASP A 25 8.79 -5.11 6.97
CA ASP A 25 7.65 -6.00 7.23
C ASP A 25 6.68 -5.35 8.23
N TYR A 26 7.21 -4.70 9.27
CA TYR A 26 6.42 -3.94 10.23
C TYR A 26 5.63 -2.79 9.59
N THR A 27 6.22 -2.05 8.64
CA THR A 27 5.54 -0.95 7.94
C THR A 27 4.33 -1.43 7.15
N HIS A 28 4.50 -2.52 6.40
CA HIS A 28 3.45 -3.06 5.56
C HIS A 28 2.31 -3.64 6.40
N THR A 29 2.62 -4.54 7.33
CA THR A 29 1.61 -5.16 8.20
C THR A 29 0.87 -4.12 9.04
N TYR A 30 1.58 -3.10 9.55
CA TYR A 30 0.92 -2.04 10.35
C TYR A 30 -0.08 -1.21 9.54
N VAL A 31 0.27 -0.80 8.31
CA VAL A 31 -0.61 0.03 7.47
C VAL A 31 -1.81 -0.77 6.99
N GLU A 32 -1.60 -2.03 6.60
CA GLU A 32 -2.65 -2.97 6.20
C GLU A 32 -3.62 -3.26 7.35
N ASP A 33 -3.12 -3.68 8.52
CA ASP A 33 -3.94 -3.98 9.70
C ASP A 33 -4.77 -2.76 10.12
N ARG A 34 -4.15 -1.57 10.17
CA ARG A 34 -4.86 -0.34 10.56
C ARG A 34 -5.98 0.02 9.60
N PHE A 35 -5.79 -0.22 8.30
CA PHE A 35 -6.82 0.03 7.30
C PHE A 35 -8.02 -0.91 7.49
N HIS A 36 -7.76 -2.22 7.63
CA HIS A 36 -8.81 -3.20 7.85
C HIS A 36 -9.52 -3.02 9.21
N ASP A 37 -8.78 -2.69 10.26
CA ASP A 37 -9.34 -2.37 11.57
C ASP A 37 -10.30 -1.18 11.46
N ALA A 38 -9.89 -0.10 10.80
CA ALA A 38 -10.74 1.09 10.67
C ALA A 38 -11.99 0.84 9.81
N LEU A 39 -11.90 0.01 8.77
CA LEU A 39 -13.05 -0.43 7.99
C LEU A 39 -14.00 -1.31 8.82
N SER A 40 -13.48 -2.29 9.55
CA SER A 40 -14.27 -3.22 10.35
C SER A 40 -14.92 -2.57 11.58
N GLU A 41 -14.26 -1.58 12.18
CA GLU A 41 -14.80 -0.77 13.28
C GLU A 41 -15.84 0.26 12.81
N GLY A 42 -16.03 0.43 11.49
CA GLY A 42 -16.97 1.39 10.93
C GLY A 42 -16.59 2.83 11.21
N GLN A 43 -15.28 3.13 11.30
CA GLN A 43 -14.79 4.50 11.52
C GLN A 43 -15.18 5.44 10.37
N TYR A 44 -15.39 4.88 9.17
CA TYR A 44 -15.81 5.62 7.98
C TYR A 44 -17.22 5.23 7.58
N LYS A 45 -18.07 6.24 7.39
CA LYS A 45 -19.47 6.05 6.99
C LYS A 45 -19.62 6.13 5.48
N MET A 46 -20.65 5.46 4.98
CA MET A 46 -21.05 5.55 3.57
C MET A 46 -21.33 7.00 3.18
N GLY A 47 -20.73 7.45 2.08
CA GLY A 47 -20.85 8.80 1.53
C GLY A 47 -20.11 9.89 2.30
N GLU A 48 -19.39 9.58 3.38
CA GLU A 48 -18.52 10.53 4.06
C GLU A 48 -17.08 10.41 3.52
N PRO A 49 -16.47 11.49 3.02
CA PRO A 49 -15.12 11.44 2.47
C PRO A 49 -14.06 11.40 3.58
N PHE A 50 -12.98 10.66 3.34
CA PHE A 50 -11.82 10.56 4.21
C PHE A 50 -10.52 10.50 3.41
N SER A 51 -9.41 10.93 4.02
CA SER A 51 -8.10 10.87 3.39
C SER A 51 -7.40 9.55 3.70
N LEU A 52 -6.79 8.94 2.68
CA LEU A 52 -5.91 7.77 2.87
C LEU A 52 -4.64 8.11 3.68
N ASP A 53 -4.31 9.40 3.85
CA ASP A 53 -3.19 9.83 4.70
C ASP A 53 -3.38 9.44 6.17
N ALA A 54 -4.63 9.24 6.61
CA ALA A 54 -4.96 8.85 7.98
C ALA A 54 -4.39 7.48 8.40
N PHE A 55 -4.06 6.62 7.43
CA PHE A 55 -3.50 5.29 7.67
C PHE A 55 -1.97 5.28 7.68
N LEU A 56 -1.34 6.33 7.18
CA LEU A 56 0.09 6.40 6.91
C LEU A 56 0.83 7.31 7.89
N GLU A 57 0.27 7.61 9.07
CA GLU A 57 0.73 8.56 10.12
C GLU A 57 2.20 9.04 10.07
N TYR A 58 3.17 8.14 9.92
CA TYR A 58 4.61 8.46 9.94
C TYR A 58 5.35 8.19 8.62
N TYR A 59 4.70 7.58 7.64
CA TYR A 59 5.29 7.18 6.37
C TYR A 59 5.10 8.28 5.33
N ASP A 60 6.21 8.77 4.79
CA ASP A 60 6.20 9.76 3.72
C ASP A 60 5.89 9.08 2.38
N TRP A 61 4.93 9.62 1.64
CA TRP A 61 4.47 9.13 0.34
C TRP A 61 4.01 10.30 -0.54
N ASP A 62 4.05 10.11 -1.85
CA ASP A 62 3.72 11.11 -2.86
C ASP A 62 2.40 10.77 -3.58
N GLU A 63 2.19 9.49 -3.91
CA GLU A 63 1.03 9.04 -4.68
C GLU A 63 0.54 7.67 -4.17
N VAL A 64 -0.73 7.37 -4.44
CA VAL A 64 -1.34 6.06 -4.20
C VAL A 64 -1.89 5.53 -5.51
N CYS A 65 -1.48 4.32 -5.87
CA CYS A 65 -1.90 3.66 -7.08
C CYS A 65 -2.87 2.53 -6.77
N VAL A 66 -3.92 2.42 -7.57
CA VAL A 66 -4.82 1.27 -7.52
C VAL A 66 -4.30 0.24 -8.50
N VAL A 67 -3.93 -0.93 -7.99
CA VAL A 67 -3.41 -2.01 -8.81
C VAL A 67 -4.38 -3.19 -8.76
N ILE A 68 -4.90 -3.56 -9.93
CA ILE A 68 -5.80 -4.70 -10.11
C ILE A 68 -5.04 -5.80 -10.83
N HIS A 69 -5.28 -7.06 -10.44
CA HIS A 69 -4.70 -8.21 -11.13
C HIS A 69 -5.01 -8.16 -12.64
N GLY A 70 -4.00 -8.40 -13.47
CA GLY A 70 -4.11 -8.40 -14.93
C GLY A 70 -4.06 -7.02 -15.60
N GLN A 71 -3.91 -5.92 -14.84
CA GLN A 71 -3.62 -4.60 -15.40
C GLN A 71 -2.12 -4.32 -15.41
N GLU A 72 -1.63 -3.72 -16.50
CA GLU A 72 -0.26 -3.25 -16.59
C GLU A 72 -0.02 -2.04 -15.69
N HIS A 73 1.15 -1.98 -15.07
CA HIS A 73 1.59 -0.88 -14.23
C HIS A 73 3.09 -0.62 -14.39
N ASP A 74 3.51 0.64 -14.36
CA ASP A 74 4.92 1.05 -14.51
C ASP A 74 5.63 1.25 -13.16
N LEU A 75 5.11 0.62 -12.10
CA LEU A 75 5.65 0.77 -10.75
C LEU A 75 6.98 0.03 -10.58
N VAL A 76 7.88 0.59 -9.77
CA VAL A 76 9.11 -0.07 -9.35
C VAL A 76 9.19 -0.18 -7.84
N ASN A 77 9.80 -1.25 -7.36
CA ASN A 77 10.09 -1.38 -5.93
C ASN A 77 11.27 -0.48 -5.52
N ARG A 78 11.59 -0.44 -4.23
CA ARG A 78 12.74 0.34 -3.70
C ARG A 78 14.09 -0.09 -4.28
N ALA A 79 14.21 -1.32 -4.79
CA ALA A 79 15.41 -1.82 -5.47
C ALA A 79 15.48 -1.44 -6.97
N ARG A 80 14.55 -0.60 -7.46
CA ARG A 80 14.43 -0.21 -8.88
C ARG A 80 14.16 -1.38 -9.83
N LEU A 81 13.61 -2.47 -9.30
CA LEU A 81 13.12 -3.57 -10.11
C LEU A 81 11.63 -3.34 -10.42
N PRO A 82 11.11 -3.86 -11.54
CA PRO A 82 9.68 -3.90 -11.79
C PRO A 82 8.95 -4.40 -10.54
N TYR A 83 7.92 -3.67 -10.14
CA TYR A 83 7.07 -4.08 -9.04
C TYR A 83 6.35 -5.37 -9.44
N GLU A 84 6.33 -6.35 -8.56
CA GLU A 84 5.52 -7.55 -8.73
C GLU A 84 4.49 -7.55 -7.59
N LEU A 85 3.22 -7.76 -7.95
CA LEU A 85 2.14 -7.90 -6.98
C LEU A 85 2.50 -9.04 -6.00
N ARG A 86 2.46 -8.76 -4.70
CA ARG A 86 2.68 -9.79 -3.67
C ARG A 86 1.65 -10.90 -3.70
N THR A 87 0.42 -10.58 -4.12
CA THR A 87 -0.65 -11.55 -4.28
C THR A 87 -0.91 -11.83 -5.75
N THR A 88 -0.97 -13.11 -6.11
CA THR A 88 -1.43 -13.57 -7.43
C THR A 88 -2.93 -13.85 -7.43
N ASP A 89 -3.63 -13.52 -6.34
CA ASP A 89 -5.05 -13.79 -6.18
C ASP A 89 -5.90 -12.76 -6.94
N GLU A 90 -6.68 -13.26 -7.89
CA GLU A 90 -7.61 -12.43 -8.66
C GLU A 90 -8.75 -11.86 -7.80
N ASP A 91 -9.00 -12.41 -6.61
CA ASP A 91 -10.02 -11.93 -5.67
C ASP A 91 -9.57 -10.70 -4.87
N HIS A 92 -8.32 -10.28 -5.03
CA HIS A 92 -7.75 -9.12 -4.35
C HIS A 92 -7.37 -8.01 -5.33
N TRP A 93 -7.36 -6.78 -4.81
CA TRP A 93 -6.80 -5.60 -5.46
C TRP A 93 -5.96 -4.84 -4.43
N MET A 94 -5.06 -3.98 -4.89
CA MET A 94 -4.09 -3.33 -4.00
C MET A 94 -4.22 -1.81 -4.03
N LEU A 95 -4.10 -1.19 -2.87
CA LEU A 95 -3.65 0.19 -2.74
C LEU A 95 -2.13 0.19 -2.57
N VAL A 96 -1.41 0.75 -3.52
CA VAL A 96 0.05 0.78 -3.52
C VAL A 96 0.51 2.23 -3.32
N PHE A 97 1.08 2.51 -2.16
CA PHE A 97 1.61 3.83 -1.84
C PHE A 97 3.05 3.94 -2.33
N VAL A 98 3.37 5.04 -3.00
CA VAL A 98 4.68 5.28 -3.60
C VAL A 98 5.30 6.59 -3.13
N LYS A 99 6.63 6.60 -3.02
CA LYS A 99 7.46 7.79 -2.79
C LYS A 99 8.53 7.84 -3.86
N SER A 100 8.60 8.91 -4.63
CA SER A 100 9.61 9.09 -5.68
C SER A 100 9.76 7.85 -6.57
N TYR A 101 8.62 7.32 -7.05
CA TYR A 101 8.50 6.10 -7.89
C TYR A 101 8.76 4.76 -7.19
N HIS A 102 9.03 4.75 -5.89
CA HIS A 102 9.27 3.51 -5.14
C HIS A 102 8.07 3.15 -4.27
N VAL A 103 7.65 1.88 -4.30
CA VAL A 103 6.64 1.35 -3.37
C VAL A 103 7.12 1.48 -1.92
N VAL A 104 6.31 2.12 -1.07
CA VAL A 104 6.60 2.34 0.35
C VAL A 104 5.68 1.58 1.30
N ALA A 105 4.43 1.36 0.90
CA ALA A 105 3.45 0.56 1.60
C ALA A 105 2.46 -0.01 0.57
N GLU A 106 1.79 -1.09 0.94
CA GLU A 106 0.75 -1.70 0.13
C GLU A 106 -0.34 -2.21 1.07
N ILE A 107 -1.58 -2.21 0.60
CA ILE A 107 -2.72 -2.77 1.32
C ILE A 107 -3.42 -3.72 0.35
N SER A 108 -3.56 -4.98 0.73
CA SER A 108 -4.31 -5.97 -0.04
C SER A 108 -5.76 -5.96 0.38
N VAL A 109 -6.67 -5.67 -0.54
CA VAL A 109 -8.09 -5.55 -0.25
C VAL A 109 -8.86 -6.64 -0.97
N SER A 110 -9.63 -7.43 -0.23
CA SER A 110 -10.50 -8.45 -0.81
C SER A 110 -11.69 -7.80 -1.50
N LYS A 111 -12.03 -8.25 -2.71
CA LYS A 111 -13.24 -7.83 -3.43
C LYS A 111 -14.54 -8.18 -2.69
N THR A 112 -14.49 -9.07 -1.71
CA THR A 112 -15.63 -9.42 -0.86
C THR A 112 -15.86 -8.41 0.26
N GLU A 113 -14.80 -7.72 0.70
CA GLU A 113 -14.85 -6.70 1.74
C GLU A 113 -15.14 -5.32 1.13
N LEU A 114 -14.37 -4.95 0.10
CA LEU A 114 -14.43 -3.63 -0.52
C LEU A 114 -14.06 -3.76 -1.99
N LEU A 115 -14.92 -3.25 -2.86
CA LEU A 115 -14.71 -3.25 -4.31
C LEU A 115 -13.74 -2.11 -4.71
N PRO A 116 -12.88 -2.34 -5.72
CA PRO A 116 -12.02 -1.28 -6.27
C PRO A 116 -12.86 -0.17 -6.92
N PRO A 117 -12.29 1.02 -7.19
CA PRO A 117 -12.96 2.05 -7.98
C PRO A 117 -13.48 1.52 -9.31
N GLU A 118 -14.66 2.00 -9.74
CA GLU A 118 -15.28 1.59 -11.01
C GLU A 118 -14.57 2.23 -12.21
N GLU A 119 -14.23 3.51 -12.08
CA GLU A 119 -13.45 4.26 -13.05
C GLU A 119 -12.02 4.40 -12.52
N LEU A 120 -11.08 3.80 -13.24
CA LEU A 120 -9.65 4.05 -13.09
C LEU A 120 -9.26 5.13 -14.10
N SER A 121 -9.88 6.30 -14.01
CA SER A 121 -9.53 7.39 -14.93
C SER A 121 -8.04 7.75 -14.80
N LYS A 122 -7.52 7.56 -13.57
CA LYS A 122 -6.11 7.56 -13.21
C LYS A 122 -5.74 6.25 -12.49
N THR A 123 -4.58 5.69 -12.83
CA THR A 123 -4.00 4.53 -12.12
C THR A 123 -3.39 4.95 -10.78
N CYS A 124 -2.92 6.20 -10.68
CA CYS A 124 -2.27 6.76 -9.50
C CYS A 124 -2.82 8.15 -9.17
N TYR A 125 -3.02 8.41 -7.88
CA TYR A 125 -3.57 9.65 -7.33
C TYR A 125 -2.53 10.30 -6.44
N GLU A 126 -2.32 11.61 -6.60
CA GLU A 126 -1.42 12.36 -5.73
C GLU A 126 -1.94 12.37 -4.28
N ARG A 127 -1.03 12.48 -3.30
CA ARG A 127 -1.34 12.41 -1.88
C ARG A 127 -2.46 13.37 -1.45
N TRP A 128 -2.51 14.56 -2.03
CA TRP A 128 -3.54 15.55 -1.72
C TRP A 128 -4.87 15.30 -2.46
N GLU A 129 -4.88 14.48 -3.51
CA GLU A 129 -6.09 14.01 -4.23
C GLU A 129 -6.63 12.68 -3.69
N ALA A 130 -5.87 11.98 -2.84
CA ALA A 130 -6.20 10.68 -2.25
C ALA A 130 -7.27 10.77 -1.14
N ILE A 131 -8.34 11.49 -1.45
CA ILE A 131 -9.56 11.57 -0.66
C ILE A 131 -10.56 10.61 -1.28
N VAL A 132 -11.04 9.70 -0.46
CA VAL A 132 -11.92 8.60 -0.86
C VAL A 132 -13.22 8.64 -0.08
N GLU A 133 -14.28 8.07 -0.66
CA GLU A 133 -15.54 7.82 0.02
C GLU A 133 -15.98 6.38 -0.23
N LEU A 134 -16.73 5.81 0.71
CA LEU A 134 -17.36 4.50 0.56
C LEU A 134 -18.76 4.67 -0.03
N ARG A 135 -19.09 3.92 -1.08
CA ARG A 135 -20.44 3.85 -1.64
C ARG A 135 -20.95 2.42 -1.63
N ASP A 136 -22.21 2.23 -1.24
CA ASP A 136 -22.84 0.92 -1.34
C ASP A 136 -23.14 0.58 -2.81
N PHE A 137 -22.70 -0.60 -3.24
CA PHE A 137 -22.94 -1.12 -4.57
C PHE A 137 -23.57 -2.52 -4.50
N GLY A 138 -24.79 -2.59 -3.97
CA GLY A 138 -25.56 -3.83 -3.96
C GLY A 138 -25.09 -4.84 -2.89
N GLY A 139 -24.59 -4.34 -1.76
CA GLY A 139 -24.26 -5.16 -0.59
C GLY A 139 -22.77 -5.22 -0.25
N THR A 140 -21.88 -4.86 -1.19
CA THR A 140 -20.45 -4.68 -0.93
C THR A 140 -20.10 -3.20 -1.14
N PRO A 141 -19.44 -2.53 -0.17
CA PRO A 141 -18.98 -1.17 -0.37
C PRO A 141 -17.97 -1.12 -1.52
N ARG A 142 -17.91 0.03 -2.17
CA ARG A 142 -16.92 0.38 -3.19
C ARG A 142 -16.24 1.66 -2.79
N ILE A 143 -14.92 1.70 -2.96
CA ILE A 143 -14.16 2.93 -2.77
C ILE A 143 -14.28 3.82 -4.01
N ARG A 144 -14.46 5.12 -3.82
CA ARG A 144 -14.44 6.13 -4.89
C ARG A 144 -13.50 7.26 -4.49
N PHE A 145 -12.64 7.71 -5.40
CA PHE A 145 -11.86 8.93 -5.23
C PHE A 145 -12.74 10.14 -5.51
N VAL A 146 -12.75 11.12 -4.60
CA VAL A 146 -13.70 12.26 -4.61
C VAL A 146 -13.34 13.30 -5.68
N GLY A 147 -12.09 13.33 -6.14
CA GLY A 147 -11.61 14.21 -7.21
C GLY A 147 -11.85 13.70 -8.63
N ASP A 148 -12.46 12.51 -8.77
CA ASP A 148 -12.76 11.82 -10.04
C ASP A 148 -14.27 11.78 -10.35
#